data_AF-A0A2E6HZQ2-F1
#
_entry.id   AF-A0A2E6HZQ2-F1
#
_cell.length_a   1.000
_cell.length_b   1.000
_cell.length_c   1.000
_cell.angle_alpha   90.00
_cell.angle_beta   90.00
_cell.angle_gamma   90.00
#
_symmetry.space_group_name_H-M   'P 1'
#
loop_
_entity.id
_entity.type
_entity.pdbx_description
1 polymer ?
#
loop_
_entity_poly.entity_id
_entity_poly.type
_entity_poly.pdbx_seq_one_letter_code
_entity_poly.pdbx_strand_id
1 'polypeptide(L)'
;MKSCPICRDELPDETVLQVDDLGHCVVCGRRFEAKTDLPETASSTTVSQPAVEYELTEAERRRMDEVRRLRAIAYGPPSKALQATKLKGFLALMIIACILVYAYIWDRHRKSQQITSSRDQVTYRAFNALFGPSSPLNTEEKTDEFRHFRSTKVRWKGVVSYVNKGTDEELYVILRHPLSFAASDVLVRFGESHRSAVEELKVGQAIRYTGQVSEFDHGTGFITVREGQLRP
;
A
#
# COMPACT_ATOMS: atom_id res chain seq x y z
N MET A 1 45.82 -0.85 -2.26
CA MET A 1 44.68 -1.59 -2.86
C MET A 1 44.02 -2.50 -1.84
N LYS A 2 43.03 -1.95 -1.14
CA LYS A 2 42.13 -2.73 -0.28
C LYS A 2 40.94 -3.17 -1.13
N SER A 3 40.74 -4.47 -1.29
CA SER A 3 39.56 -5.01 -1.99
C SER A 3 38.39 -5.13 -1.02
N CYS A 4 37.18 -4.83 -1.47
CA CYS A 4 35.98 -5.08 -0.68
C CYS A 4 35.86 -6.59 -0.35
N PRO A 5 35.70 -7.00 0.93
CA PRO A 5 35.64 -8.41 1.30
C PRO A 5 34.41 -9.16 0.75
N ILE A 6 33.41 -8.43 0.24
CA ILE A 6 32.14 -9.00 -0.25
C ILE A 6 32.12 -9.11 -1.79
N CYS A 7 32.50 -8.06 -2.52
CA CYS A 7 32.46 -8.05 -3.99
C CYS A 7 33.83 -8.18 -4.67
N ARG A 8 34.94 -8.10 -3.91
CA ARG A 8 36.33 -8.10 -4.40
C ARG A 8 36.70 -6.95 -5.35
N ASP A 9 35.83 -5.97 -5.56
CA ASP A 9 36.16 -4.77 -6.32
C ASP A 9 37.21 -3.92 -5.59
N GLU A 10 38.08 -3.27 -6.37
CA GLU A 10 39.15 -2.41 -5.87
C GLU A 10 38.59 -1.09 -5.32
N LEU A 11 38.83 -0.82 -4.03
CA LEU A 11 38.45 0.46 -3.41
C LEU A 11 39.59 1.48 -3.59
N PRO A 12 39.28 2.74 -3.94
CA PRO A 12 40.27 3.81 -3.96
C PRO A 12 40.83 4.04 -2.55
N ASP A 13 42.16 4.19 -2.45
CA ASP A 13 42.97 3.97 -1.24
C ASP A 13 42.62 4.84 0.00
N GLU A 14 41.67 5.77 -0.08
CA GLU A 14 41.27 6.66 1.02
C GLU A 14 39.82 6.48 1.53
N THR A 15 39.04 5.53 1.00
CA THR A 15 37.65 5.35 1.47
C THR A 15 37.54 4.47 2.72
N VAL A 16 37.17 5.09 3.84
CA VAL A 16 36.68 4.39 5.03
C VAL A 16 35.35 3.72 4.68
N LEU A 17 35.23 2.41 4.93
CA LEU A 17 34.01 1.64 4.66
C LEU A 17 32.85 2.24 5.48
N GLN A 18 31.97 2.99 4.82
CA GLN A 18 30.74 3.48 5.42
C GLN A 18 29.62 2.48 5.18
N VAL A 19 28.94 2.10 6.27
CA VAL A 19 27.75 1.25 6.28
C VAL A 19 26.57 2.16 6.57
N ASP A 20 25.49 2.03 5.81
CA ASP A 20 24.27 2.80 6.08
C ASP A 20 23.55 2.31 7.36
N ASP A 21 22.59 3.08 7.85
CA ASP A 21 21.82 2.77 9.06
C ASP A 21 21.00 1.46 8.95
N LEU A 22 20.92 0.88 7.74
CA LEU A 22 20.20 -0.35 7.43
C LEU A 22 21.13 -1.56 7.25
N GLY A 23 22.44 -1.38 7.42
CA GLY A 23 23.45 -2.44 7.34
C GLY A 23 23.90 -2.79 5.92
N HIS A 24 23.74 -1.89 4.94
CA HIS A 24 24.24 -2.07 3.57
C HIS A 24 25.57 -1.35 3.35
N CYS A 25 26.41 -1.94 2.50
CA CYS A 25 27.61 -1.26 2.02
C CYS A 25 27.22 -0.14 1.04
N VAL A 26 27.63 1.10 1.31
CA VAL A 26 27.29 2.28 0.49
C VAL A 26 27.81 2.17 -0.95
N VAL A 27 28.87 1.39 -1.19
CA VAL A 27 29.49 1.24 -2.52
C VAL A 27 28.76 0.21 -3.39
N CYS A 28 28.33 -0.93 -2.83
CA CYS A 28 27.76 -2.03 -3.62
C CYS A 28 26.30 -2.36 -3.29
N GLY A 29 25.69 -1.72 -2.29
CA GLY A 29 24.28 -1.86 -1.92
C GLY A 29 23.89 -3.22 -1.33
N ARG A 30 24.84 -4.14 -1.09
CA ARG A 30 24.54 -5.45 -0.50
C ARG A 30 24.46 -5.38 1.02
N ARG A 31 23.51 -6.13 1.58
CA ARG A 31 23.24 -6.21 3.02
C ARG A 31 24.28 -7.08 3.71
N PHE A 32 24.80 -6.63 4.84
CA PHE A 32 25.62 -7.46 5.73
C PHE A 32 24.73 -8.54 6.36
N GLU A 33 24.75 -9.75 5.79
CA GLU A 33 24.35 -10.93 6.54
C GLU A 33 25.47 -11.23 7.53
N ALA A 34 25.24 -10.95 8.82
CA ALA A 34 26.16 -11.27 9.89
C ALA A 34 26.30 -12.79 10.00
N LYS A 35 27.17 -13.35 9.17
CA LYS A 35 27.55 -14.76 9.22
C LYS A 35 28.34 -14.98 10.50
N THR A 36 27.71 -15.63 11.46
CA THR A 36 28.26 -15.99 12.77
C THR A 36 29.20 -17.19 12.59
N ASP A 37 30.30 -16.98 11.86
CA ASP A 37 31.41 -17.92 11.80
C ASP A 37 32.52 -17.36 12.72
N LEU A 38 32.34 -17.53 14.03
CA LEU A 38 33.40 -17.30 15.01
C LEU A 38 34.32 -18.53 15.04
N PRO A 39 35.65 -18.37 14.93
CA PRO A 39 36.58 -19.45 15.07
C PRO A 39 36.63 -19.97 16.51
N GLU A 40 36.31 -21.25 16.68
CA GLU A 40 36.61 -22.03 17.88
C GLU A 40 38.13 -22.11 18.08
N THR A 41 38.70 -21.23 18.90
CA THR A 41 39.96 -21.51 19.62
C THR A 41 40.23 -20.43 20.65
N ALA A 42 39.81 -20.67 21.89
CA ALA A 42 40.52 -20.24 23.10
C ALA A 42 39.94 -21.01 24.30
N SER A 43 40.64 -22.08 24.63
CA SER A 43 40.47 -22.97 25.77
C SER A 43 40.25 -22.20 27.08
N SER A 44 39.04 -22.24 27.63
CA SER A 44 38.80 -21.95 29.05
C SER A 44 38.75 -23.28 29.80
N THR A 45 39.81 -23.54 30.55
CA THR A 45 39.89 -24.66 31.49
C THR A 45 38.76 -24.51 32.50
N THR A 46 37.68 -25.25 32.28
CA THR A 46 36.56 -25.36 33.21
C THR A 46 37.02 -26.27 34.34
N VAL A 47 37.54 -25.66 35.42
CA VAL A 47 37.76 -26.35 36.69
C VAL A 47 36.38 -26.65 37.27
N SER A 48 35.92 -27.89 37.05
CA SER A 48 34.74 -28.43 37.73
C SER A 48 35.05 -28.51 39.22
N GLN A 49 34.62 -27.50 39.98
CA GLN A 49 34.50 -27.62 41.42
C GLN A 49 33.28 -28.49 41.72
N PRO A 50 33.42 -29.52 42.58
CA PRO A 50 32.28 -30.32 43.00
C PRO A 50 31.28 -29.41 43.73
N ALA A 51 29.99 -29.57 43.44
CA ALA A 51 28.92 -28.90 44.15
C ALA A 51 28.96 -29.34 45.62
N VAL A 52 29.59 -28.53 46.47
CA VAL A 52 29.50 -28.66 47.92
C VAL A 52 28.11 -28.18 48.29
N GLU A 53 27.23 -29.13 48.58
CA GLU A 53 25.90 -28.88 49.15
C GLU A 53 26.13 -28.24 50.53
N TYR A 54 26.10 -26.91 50.57
CA TYR A 54 26.25 -26.16 51.81
C TYR A 54 24.95 -26.31 52.62
N GLU A 55 24.96 -27.24 53.58
CA GLU A 55 23.88 -27.35 54.55
C GLU A 55 23.84 -26.08 55.41
N LEU A 56 22.90 -25.20 55.07
CA LEU A 56 22.67 -23.94 55.75
C LEU A 56 22.36 -24.19 57.23
N THR A 57 23.30 -23.78 58.08
CA THR A 57 23.25 -24.00 59.53
C THR A 57 22.03 -23.32 60.16
N GLU A 58 21.51 -23.88 61.25
CA GLU A 58 20.35 -23.29 61.95
C GLU A 58 20.60 -21.86 62.42
N ALA A 59 21.85 -21.52 62.74
CA ALA A 59 22.26 -20.17 63.14
C ALA A 59 22.13 -19.18 61.97
N GLU A 60 22.49 -19.58 60.76
CA GLU A 60 22.31 -18.74 59.56
C GLU A 60 20.84 -18.58 59.19
N ARG A 61 20.01 -19.61 59.39
CA ARG A 61 18.55 -19.49 59.21
C ARG A 61 17.96 -18.44 60.14
N ARG A 62 18.33 -18.45 61.43
CA ARG A 62 17.89 -17.44 62.39
C ARG A 62 18.34 -16.03 62.01
N ARG A 63 19.59 -15.86 61.57
CA ARG A 63 20.09 -14.56 61.08
C ARG A 63 19.30 -14.07 59.86
N MET A 64 18.98 -14.96 58.91
CA MET A 64 18.18 -14.58 57.75
C MET A 64 16.74 -14.20 58.13
N ASP A 65 16.13 -14.89 59.08
CA ASP A 65 14.78 -14.56 59.54
C ASP A 65 14.73 -13.21 60.27
N GLU A 66 15.77 -12.89 61.04
CA GLU A 66 15.90 -11.60 61.70
C GLU A 66 16.11 -10.46 60.69
N VAL A 67 16.95 -10.68 59.66
CA VAL A 67 17.12 -9.72 58.56
C VAL A 67 15.81 -9.52 57.78
N ARG A 68 15.03 -10.58 57.53
CA ARG A 68 13.72 -10.46 56.90
C ARG A 68 12.74 -9.67 57.76
N ARG A 69 12.73 -9.92 59.07
CA ARG A 69 11.88 -9.19 60.02
C ARG A 69 12.23 -7.70 60.07
N LEU A 70 13.51 -7.35 60.12
CA LEU A 70 13.95 -5.96 60.10
C LEU A 70 13.62 -5.26 58.78
N ARG A 71 13.77 -5.94 57.64
CA ARG A 71 13.32 -5.41 56.34
C ARG A 71 11.82 -5.16 56.30
N ALA A 72 11.02 -6.05 56.87
CA ALA A 72 9.56 -5.87 56.92
C ALA A 72 9.14 -4.65 57.75
N ILE A 73 9.84 -4.38 58.86
CA ILE A 73 9.59 -3.20 59.71
C ILE A 73 10.05 -1.92 59.00
N ALA A 74 11.21 -1.94 58.34
CA ALA A 74 11.79 -0.76 57.71
C ALA A 74 11.05 -0.29 56.44
N TYR A 75 10.54 -1.22 55.62
CA TYR A 75 10.01 -0.89 54.29
C TYR A 75 8.48 -1.05 54.15
N GLY A 76 7.80 -1.54 55.18
CA GLY A 76 6.35 -1.79 55.14
C GLY A 76 5.95 -2.89 54.16
N PRO A 77 4.69 -3.39 54.22
CA PRO A 77 4.22 -4.40 53.29
C PRO A 77 4.24 -3.82 51.86
N PRO A 78 4.84 -4.53 50.87
CA PRO A 78 4.85 -4.04 49.49
C PRO A 78 3.41 -3.91 49.01
N SER A 79 2.98 -2.68 48.73
CA SER A 79 1.61 -2.38 48.34
C SER A 79 1.34 -2.87 46.91
N LYS A 80 1.01 -4.16 46.79
CA LYS A 80 0.59 -4.81 45.53
C LYS A 80 -0.55 -4.06 44.82
N ALA A 81 -1.30 -3.24 45.55
CA ALA A 81 -2.37 -2.40 45.03
C ALA A 81 -1.91 -1.32 44.03
N LEU A 82 -0.68 -0.81 44.15
CA LEU A 82 -0.20 0.33 43.34
C LEU A 82 0.36 -0.11 41.97
N GLN A 83 0.78 -1.38 41.85
CA GLN A 83 1.19 -1.96 40.56
C GLN A 83 -0.02 -2.39 39.70
N ALA A 84 -1.10 -2.84 40.33
CA ALA A 84 -2.30 -3.30 39.62
C ALA A 84 -3.07 -2.16 38.91
N THR A 85 -3.01 -0.93 39.41
CA THR A 85 -3.67 0.23 38.79
C THR A 85 -2.92 0.74 37.56
N LYS A 86 -1.58 0.74 37.60
CA LYS A 86 -0.75 1.11 36.44
C LYS A 86 -0.91 0.13 35.26
N LEU A 87 -1.04 -1.17 35.56
CA LEU A 87 -1.25 -2.20 34.55
C LEU A 87 -2.59 -2.04 33.81
N LYS A 88 -3.66 -1.68 34.53
CA LYS A 88 -5.00 -1.46 33.93
C LYS A 88 -5.03 -0.27 32.97
N GLY A 89 -4.35 0.82 33.31
CA GLY A 89 -4.24 1.99 32.43
C GLY A 89 -3.49 1.68 31.12
N PHE A 90 -2.40 0.93 31.20
CA PHE A 90 -1.64 0.52 30.03
C PHE A 90 -2.44 -0.40 29.10
N LEU A 91 -3.20 -1.34 29.68
CA LEU A 91 -4.03 -2.28 28.92
C LEU A 91 -5.16 -1.56 28.16
N ALA A 92 -5.78 -0.55 28.78
CA ALA A 92 -6.80 0.28 28.11
C ALA A 92 -6.23 1.08 26.92
N LEU A 93 -5.04 1.67 27.06
CA LEU A 93 -4.38 2.39 25.96
C LEU A 93 -4.01 1.46 24.80
N MET A 94 -3.53 0.26 25.09
CA MET A 94 -3.24 -0.76 24.07
C MET A 94 -4.49 -1.15 23.28
N ILE A 95 -5.63 -1.35 23.95
CA ILE A 95 -6.89 -1.69 23.28
C ILE A 95 -7.33 -0.55 22.34
N ILE A 96 -7.26 0.71 22.78
CA ILE A 96 -7.62 1.87 21.96
C ILE A 96 -6.70 1.96 20.73
N ALA A 97 -5.39 1.78 20.90
CA ALA A 97 -4.45 1.78 19.78
C ALA A 97 -4.77 0.66 18.77
N CYS A 98 -5.09 -0.55 19.24
CA CYS A 98 -5.50 -1.64 18.36
C CYS A 98 -6.80 -1.33 17.60
N ILE A 99 -7.79 -0.68 18.25
CA ILE A 99 -9.03 -0.26 17.58
C ILE A 99 -8.75 0.80 16.51
N LEU A 100 -7.89 1.78 16.80
CA LEU A 100 -7.53 2.82 15.83
C LEU A 100 -6.77 2.24 14.63
N VAL A 101 -5.83 1.34 14.87
CA VAL A 101 -5.11 0.64 13.79
C VAL A 101 -6.08 -0.23 12.97
N TYR A 102 -6.99 -0.95 13.64
CA TYR A 102 -8.01 -1.74 12.95
C TYR A 102 -8.93 -0.87 12.10
N ALA A 103 -9.45 0.24 12.64
CA ALA A 103 -10.26 1.20 11.91
C ALA A 103 -9.49 1.84 10.73
N TYR A 104 -8.22 2.15 10.90
CA TYR A 104 -7.36 2.69 9.84
C TYR A 104 -7.14 1.66 8.72
N ILE A 105 -6.79 0.42 9.06
CA ILE A 105 -6.63 -0.66 8.09
C ILE A 105 -7.95 -0.95 7.39
N TRP A 106 -9.06 -0.96 8.13
CA TRP A 106 -10.40 -1.18 7.59
C TRP A 106 -10.84 -0.07 6.64
N ASP A 107 -10.59 1.20 6.97
CA ASP A 107 -10.86 2.35 6.08
C ASP A 107 -10.02 2.28 4.79
N ARG A 108 -8.73 1.95 4.91
CA ARG A 108 -7.85 1.75 3.76
C ARG A 108 -8.29 0.56 2.89
N HIS A 109 -8.73 -0.53 3.51
CA HIS A 109 -9.24 -1.71 2.80
C HIS A 109 -10.60 -1.44 2.15
N ARG A 110 -11.49 -0.65 2.79
CA ARG A 110 -12.78 -0.24 2.21
C ARG A 110 -12.58 0.64 0.98
N LYS A 111 -11.63 1.59 1.03
CA LYS A 111 -11.24 2.40 -0.14
C LYS A 111 -10.69 1.52 -1.27
N SER A 112 -9.88 0.52 -0.95
CA SER A 112 -9.35 -0.44 -1.94
C SER A 112 -10.44 -1.38 -2.50
N GLN A 113 -11.36 -1.88 -1.67
CA GLN A 113 -12.46 -2.74 -2.11
C GLN A 113 -13.54 -2.00 -2.92
N GLN A 114 -13.75 -0.70 -2.70
CA GLN A 114 -14.59 0.10 -3.61
C GLN A 114 -13.99 0.17 -5.03
N ILE A 115 -12.66 0.17 -5.14
CA ILE A 115 -11.93 0.18 -6.42
C ILE A 115 -11.95 -1.22 -7.08
N THR A 116 -11.88 -2.30 -6.31
CA THR A 116 -11.81 -3.67 -6.86
C THR A 116 -13.16 -4.35 -7.05
N SER A 117 -14.20 -4.02 -6.27
CA SER A 117 -15.55 -4.57 -6.46
C SER A 117 -16.34 -3.88 -7.58
N SER A 118 -15.83 -2.76 -8.11
CA SER A 118 -16.40 -2.02 -9.25
C SER A 118 -15.70 -2.32 -10.59
N ARG A 119 -14.81 -3.33 -10.61
CA ARG A 119 -14.07 -3.75 -11.81
C ARG A 119 -14.96 -4.22 -12.97
N ASP A 120 -16.24 -4.48 -12.70
CA ASP A 120 -17.24 -4.88 -13.70
C ASP A 120 -18.05 -3.71 -14.29
N GLN A 121 -17.91 -2.47 -13.79
CA GLN A 121 -18.55 -1.28 -14.37
C GLN A 121 -18.07 0.03 -13.72
N VAL A 122 -17.02 0.64 -14.27
CA VAL A 122 -16.66 2.03 -13.93
C VAL A 122 -17.76 2.96 -14.44
N THR A 123 -18.33 3.80 -13.57
CA THR A 123 -19.32 4.82 -13.98
C THR A 123 -18.65 6.03 -14.59
N TYR A 124 -19.31 6.70 -15.54
CA TYR A 124 -18.74 7.91 -16.18
C TYR A 124 -18.45 9.00 -15.16
N ARG A 125 -19.30 9.17 -14.14
CA ARG A 125 -19.09 10.15 -13.07
C ARG A 125 -17.80 9.89 -12.28
N ALA A 126 -17.53 8.62 -11.93
CA ALA A 126 -16.31 8.25 -11.23
C ALA A 126 -15.08 8.49 -12.11
N PHE A 127 -15.17 8.15 -13.41
CA PHE A 127 -14.12 8.42 -14.37
C PHE A 127 -13.86 9.94 -14.52
N ASN A 128 -14.90 10.74 -14.71
CA ASN A 128 -14.79 12.19 -14.89
C ASN A 128 -14.28 12.90 -13.63
N ALA A 129 -14.52 12.37 -12.43
CA ALA A 129 -13.94 12.91 -11.20
C ALA A 129 -12.42 12.74 -11.14
N LEU A 130 -11.88 11.68 -11.74
CA LEU A 130 -10.44 11.38 -11.75
C LEU A 130 -9.71 12.01 -12.94
N PHE A 131 -10.34 12.04 -14.12
CA PHE A 131 -9.67 12.46 -15.35
C PHE A 131 -10.18 13.79 -15.90
N GLY A 132 -11.39 14.20 -15.52
CA GLY A 132 -12.02 15.41 -16.04
C GLY A 132 -11.36 16.72 -15.58
N PRO A 133 -11.88 17.87 -16.03
CA PRO A 133 -11.30 19.19 -15.78
C PRO A 133 -11.21 19.57 -14.29
N SER A 134 -12.12 19.05 -13.47
CA SER A 134 -12.17 19.30 -12.02
C SER A 134 -11.38 18.28 -11.19
N SER A 135 -10.59 17.41 -11.83
CA SER A 135 -9.78 16.43 -11.11
C SER A 135 -8.69 17.10 -10.27
N PRO A 136 -8.41 16.59 -9.06
CA PRO A 136 -7.30 17.06 -8.24
C PRO A 136 -5.93 16.58 -8.75
N LEU A 137 -5.90 15.64 -9.69
CA LEU A 137 -4.66 15.04 -10.22
C LEU A 137 -4.00 15.96 -11.25
N ASN A 138 -2.68 16.06 -11.18
CA ASN A 138 -1.88 16.71 -12.22
C ASN A 138 -1.79 15.83 -13.48
N THR A 139 -1.20 16.34 -14.57
CA THR A 139 -1.15 15.63 -15.86
C THR A 139 -0.36 14.31 -15.80
N GLU A 140 0.75 14.28 -15.06
CA GLU A 140 1.59 13.10 -14.90
C GLU A 140 0.86 12.02 -14.09
N GLU A 141 0.25 12.41 -12.96
CA GLU A 141 -0.58 11.55 -12.11
C GLU A 141 -1.77 10.97 -12.87
N LYS A 142 -2.45 11.78 -13.71
CA LYS A 142 -3.53 11.28 -14.58
C LYS A 142 -3.02 10.24 -15.56
N THR A 143 -1.82 10.43 -16.11
CA THR A 143 -1.23 9.48 -17.06
C THR A 143 -0.92 8.15 -16.39
N ASP A 144 -0.31 8.19 -15.21
CA ASP A 144 0.02 6.99 -14.44
C ASP A 144 -1.24 6.26 -13.97
N GLU A 145 -2.23 6.98 -13.44
CA GLU A 145 -3.50 6.39 -13.03
C GLU A 145 -4.25 5.79 -14.23
N PHE A 146 -4.25 6.46 -15.38
CA PHE A 146 -4.94 5.98 -16.58
C PHE A 146 -4.38 4.65 -17.09
N ARG A 147 -3.09 4.34 -16.85
CA ARG A 147 -2.51 3.02 -17.20
C ARG A 147 -3.26 1.87 -16.54
N HIS A 148 -3.81 2.09 -15.34
CA HIS A 148 -4.62 1.10 -14.64
C HIS A 148 -6.05 1.00 -15.18
N PHE A 149 -6.57 2.07 -15.79
CA PHE A 149 -7.91 2.12 -16.38
C PHE A 149 -7.94 1.65 -17.85
N ARG A 150 -6.80 1.61 -18.53
CA ARG A 150 -6.71 1.12 -19.90
C ARG A 150 -7.27 -0.30 -20.01
N SER A 151 -8.06 -0.54 -21.05
CA SER A 151 -8.79 -1.79 -21.32
C SER A 151 -9.88 -2.14 -20.31
N THR A 152 -10.26 -1.21 -19.43
CA THR A 152 -11.41 -1.42 -18.53
C THR A 152 -12.71 -1.35 -19.31
N LYS A 153 -13.58 -2.33 -19.08
CA LYS A 153 -14.94 -2.36 -19.66
C LYS A 153 -15.83 -1.34 -18.96
N VAL A 154 -16.52 -0.54 -19.76
CA VAL A 154 -17.41 0.51 -19.30
C VAL A 154 -18.82 0.32 -19.83
N ARG A 155 -19.80 0.84 -19.09
CA ARG A 155 -21.20 0.96 -19.52
C ARG A 155 -21.70 2.34 -19.17
N TRP A 156 -21.80 3.21 -20.17
CA TRP A 156 -22.15 4.62 -19.96
C TRP A 156 -23.38 5.02 -20.76
N LYS A 157 -23.94 6.18 -20.41
CA LYS A 157 -25.09 6.79 -21.10
C LYS A 157 -24.70 8.20 -21.51
N GLY A 158 -24.74 8.48 -22.80
CA GLY A 158 -24.40 9.78 -23.36
C GLY A 158 -25.43 10.25 -24.39
N VAL A 159 -25.32 11.50 -24.80
CA VAL A 159 -26.12 12.12 -25.87
C VAL A 159 -25.23 12.27 -27.10
N VAL A 160 -25.69 11.76 -28.24
CA VAL A 160 -24.96 11.83 -29.51
C VAL A 160 -24.74 13.28 -29.90
N SER A 161 -23.48 13.70 -30.03
CA SER A 161 -23.11 15.02 -30.55
C SER A 161 -22.69 14.96 -32.01
N TYR A 162 -22.06 13.85 -32.43
CA TYR A 162 -21.59 13.65 -33.79
C TYR A 162 -21.53 12.16 -34.13
N VAL A 163 -21.81 11.82 -35.39
CA VAL A 163 -21.74 10.45 -35.93
C VAL A 163 -20.86 10.47 -37.17
N ASN A 164 -19.77 9.72 -37.16
CA ASN A 164 -18.98 9.44 -38.36
C ASN A 164 -19.39 8.08 -38.94
N LYS A 165 -19.66 8.07 -40.24
CA LYS A 165 -20.11 6.89 -41.01
C LYS A 165 -18.99 6.31 -41.90
N GLY A 166 -17.73 6.59 -41.55
CA GLY A 166 -16.56 6.04 -42.24
C GLY A 166 -16.54 4.51 -42.24
N THR A 167 -15.54 3.94 -42.88
CA THR A 167 -15.34 2.49 -42.97
C THR A 167 -14.36 2.00 -41.91
N ASP A 168 -14.58 0.77 -41.42
CA ASP A 168 -13.69 0.10 -40.47
C ASP A 168 -13.42 0.93 -39.19
N GLU A 169 -12.17 1.33 -38.95
CA GLU A 169 -11.76 2.08 -37.76
C GLU A 169 -12.25 3.53 -37.73
N GLU A 170 -12.84 4.02 -38.83
CA GLU A 170 -13.41 5.36 -38.94
C GLU A 170 -14.89 5.42 -38.53
N LEU A 171 -15.51 4.29 -38.20
CA LEU A 171 -16.88 4.24 -37.66
C LEU A 171 -16.87 4.62 -36.18
N TYR A 172 -17.20 5.87 -35.86
CA TYR A 172 -17.24 6.36 -34.49
C TYR A 172 -18.38 7.34 -34.21
N VAL A 173 -18.72 7.45 -32.93
CA VAL A 173 -19.72 8.40 -32.42
C VAL A 173 -19.08 9.22 -31.31
N ILE A 174 -19.29 10.53 -31.32
CA ILE A 174 -18.93 11.40 -30.21
C ILE A 174 -20.16 11.60 -29.33
N LEU A 175 -19.97 11.40 -28.03
CA LEU A 175 -21.01 11.43 -27.02
C LEU A 175 -20.70 12.50 -25.98
N ARG A 176 -21.67 13.39 -25.78
CA ARG A 176 -21.70 14.34 -24.68
C ARG A 176 -22.39 13.72 -23.48
N HIS A 177 -21.76 13.85 -22.32
CA HIS A 177 -22.38 13.42 -21.07
C HIS A 177 -22.93 14.65 -20.35
N PRO A 178 -24.24 14.73 -20.08
CA PRO A 178 -24.82 15.85 -19.36
C PRO A 178 -24.41 15.77 -17.88
N LEU A 179 -23.28 16.38 -17.54
CA LEU A 179 -22.88 16.67 -16.16
C LEU A 179 -22.96 18.17 -15.91
N SER A 180 -23.24 18.55 -14.67
CA SER A 180 -23.30 19.95 -14.22
C SER A 180 -21.97 20.69 -14.29
N PHE A 181 -20.87 19.95 -14.47
CA PHE A 181 -19.51 20.46 -14.60
C PHE A 181 -18.94 19.98 -15.93
N ALA A 182 -18.04 20.77 -16.52
CA ALA A 182 -17.43 20.53 -17.83
C ALA A 182 -17.18 19.03 -18.08
N ALA A 183 -17.91 18.49 -19.05
CA ALA A 183 -17.91 17.08 -19.36
C ALA A 183 -16.85 16.79 -20.43
N SER A 184 -16.05 15.75 -20.22
CA SER A 184 -15.20 15.17 -21.25
C SER A 184 -16.07 14.51 -22.32
N ASP A 185 -15.89 14.92 -23.57
CA ASP A 185 -16.53 14.26 -24.71
C ASP A 185 -15.95 12.84 -24.87
N VAL A 186 -16.81 11.87 -25.17
CA VAL A 186 -16.40 10.47 -25.34
C VAL A 186 -16.51 10.09 -26.79
N LEU A 187 -15.40 9.68 -27.40
CA LEU A 187 -15.35 9.10 -28.72
C LEU A 187 -15.47 7.58 -28.59
N VAL A 188 -16.53 7.01 -29.15
CA VAL A 188 -16.77 5.57 -29.16
C VAL A 188 -16.54 5.04 -30.57
N ARG A 189 -15.55 4.16 -30.74
CA ARG A 189 -15.29 3.45 -32.00
C ARG A 189 -16.04 2.14 -32.04
N PHE A 190 -16.69 1.87 -33.16
CA PHE A 190 -17.48 0.67 -33.39
C PHE A 190 -16.81 -0.20 -34.45
N GLY A 191 -16.99 -1.51 -34.35
CA GLY A 191 -16.65 -2.42 -35.44
C GLY A 191 -17.70 -2.35 -36.55
N GLU A 192 -17.32 -2.75 -37.75
CA GLU A 192 -18.18 -2.75 -38.95
C GLU A 192 -19.49 -3.55 -38.75
N SER A 193 -19.46 -4.59 -37.90
CA SER A 193 -20.65 -5.38 -37.52
C SER A 193 -21.75 -4.57 -36.84
N HIS A 194 -21.46 -3.36 -36.34
CA HIS A 194 -22.41 -2.47 -35.70
C HIS A 194 -22.83 -1.29 -36.59
N ARG A 195 -22.40 -1.24 -37.86
CA ARG A 195 -22.67 -0.13 -38.80
C ARG A 195 -24.15 0.24 -38.85
N SER A 196 -25.04 -0.71 -39.13
CA SER A 196 -26.47 -0.43 -39.28
C SER A 196 -27.05 0.25 -38.04
N ALA A 197 -26.65 -0.19 -36.84
CA ALA A 197 -27.12 0.39 -35.59
C ALA A 197 -26.56 1.79 -35.34
N VAL A 198 -25.31 2.07 -35.77
CA VAL A 198 -24.70 3.41 -35.69
C VAL A 198 -25.33 4.37 -36.70
N GLU A 199 -25.66 3.89 -37.90
CA GLU A 199 -26.26 4.71 -38.97
C GLU A 199 -27.66 5.22 -38.65
N GLU A 200 -28.40 4.47 -37.84
CA GLU A 200 -29.73 4.85 -37.32
C GLU A 200 -29.69 5.91 -36.22
N LEU A 201 -28.50 6.18 -35.63
CA LEU A 201 -28.36 7.16 -34.56
C LEU A 201 -28.55 8.58 -35.07
N LYS A 202 -29.27 9.39 -34.28
CA LYS A 202 -29.49 10.81 -34.54
C LYS A 202 -28.72 11.67 -33.55
N VAL A 203 -28.18 12.79 -34.01
CA VAL A 203 -27.62 13.82 -33.13
C VAL A 203 -28.71 14.30 -32.17
N GLY A 204 -28.36 14.43 -30.88
CA GLY A 204 -29.28 14.74 -29.79
C GLY A 204 -29.95 13.50 -29.16
N GLN A 205 -29.79 12.31 -29.74
CA GLN A 205 -30.33 11.07 -29.16
C GLN A 205 -29.52 10.65 -27.93
N ALA A 206 -30.21 10.32 -26.84
CA ALA A 206 -29.58 9.70 -25.68
C ALA A 206 -29.44 8.19 -25.92
N ILE A 207 -28.23 7.67 -25.79
CA ILE A 207 -27.92 6.25 -25.98
C ILE A 207 -27.21 5.67 -24.77
N ARG A 208 -27.35 4.36 -24.59
CA ARG A 208 -26.51 3.55 -23.69
C ARG A 208 -25.53 2.76 -24.53
N TYR A 209 -24.29 2.69 -24.08
CA TYR A 209 -23.25 1.96 -24.79
C TYR A 209 -22.31 1.26 -23.82
N THR A 210 -21.67 0.22 -24.32
CA THR A 210 -20.56 -0.47 -23.67
C THR A 210 -19.33 -0.44 -24.55
N GLY A 211 -18.16 -0.60 -23.95
CA GLY A 211 -16.90 -0.74 -24.68
C GLY A 211 -15.71 -0.79 -23.72
N GLN A 212 -14.50 -0.72 -24.27
CA GLN A 212 -13.26 -0.71 -23.51
C GLN A 212 -12.56 0.64 -23.62
N VAL A 213 -12.17 1.23 -22.49
CA VAL A 213 -11.40 2.48 -22.48
C VAL A 213 -10.03 2.24 -23.08
N SER A 214 -9.64 2.99 -24.12
CA SER A 214 -8.35 2.78 -24.80
C SER A 214 -7.38 3.95 -24.62
N GLU A 215 -7.88 5.17 -24.75
CA GLU A 215 -7.05 6.39 -24.76
C GLU A 215 -7.77 7.51 -24.02
N PHE A 216 -6.98 8.44 -23.48
CA PHE A 216 -7.44 9.67 -22.86
C PHE A 216 -6.51 10.78 -23.32
N ASP A 217 -7.06 11.81 -23.95
CA ASP A 217 -6.31 12.99 -24.40
C ASP A 217 -6.39 14.08 -23.33
N HIS A 218 -5.24 14.41 -22.75
CA HIS A 218 -5.13 15.43 -21.70
C HIS A 218 -5.39 16.85 -22.20
N GLY A 219 -5.11 17.13 -23.48
CA GLY A 219 -5.25 18.47 -24.05
C GLY A 219 -6.70 18.80 -24.42
N THR A 220 -7.41 17.82 -24.98
CA THR A 220 -8.80 17.99 -25.43
C THR A 220 -9.82 17.46 -24.43
N GLY A 221 -9.38 16.66 -23.45
CA GLY A 221 -10.25 15.99 -22.49
C GLY A 221 -11.06 14.84 -23.11
N PHE A 222 -10.75 14.40 -24.33
CA PHE A 222 -11.47 13.32 -24.99
C PHE A 222 -11.11 11.97 -24.41
N ILE A 223 -12.12 11.11 -24.28
CA ILE A 223 -11.94 9.72 -23.88
C ILE A 223 -12.28 8.83 -25.08
N THR A 224 -11.35 7.97 -25.47
CA THR A 224 -11.59 6.99 -26.53
C THR A 224 -12.01 5.66 -25.93
N VAL A 225 -13.15 5.15 -26.39
CA VAL A 225 -13.68 3.83 -26.08
C VAL A 225 -13.68 3.00 -27.36
N ARG A 226 -13.04 1.84 -27.35
CA ARG A 226 -13.02 0.87 -28.45
C ARG A 226 -14.01 -0.27 -28.21
N GLU A 227 -14.28 -1.05 -29.25
CA GLU A 227 -15.24 -2.17 -29.21
C GLU A 227 -16.62 -1.73 -28.71
N GLY A 228 -17.06 -0.56 -29.21
CA GLY A 228 -18.35 0.02 -28.89
C GLY A 228 -19.49 -0.93 -29.23
N GLN A 229 -20.44 -1.09 -28.30
CA GLN A 229 -21.70 -1.79 -28.53
C GLN A 229 -22.84 -0.94 -28.00
N LEU A 230 -23.87 -0.74 -28.83
CA LEU A 230 -25.09 -0.06 -28.41
C LEU A 230 -25.93 -1.01 -27.55
N ARG A 231 -26.53 -0.45 -26.51
CA ARG A 231 -27.48 -1.16 -25.64
C ARG A 231 -28.85 -0.49 -25.76
N PRO A 232 -29.93 -1.30 -25.79
CA PRO A 232 -31.29 -0.78 -25.75
C PRO A 232 -31.59 -0.03 -24.44
#